data_AF-A0A971IG47-F1
#
_entry.id   AF-A0A971IG47-F1
#
_cell.length_a   1.000
_cell.length_b   1.000
_cell.length_c   1.000
_cell.angle_alpha   90.00
_cell.angle_beta   90.00
_cell.angle_gamma   90.00
#
_symmetry.space_group_name_H-M   'P 1'
#
loop_
_entity.id
_entity.type
_entity.pdbx_description
1 polymer ?
#
loop_
_entity_poly.entity_id
_entity_poly.type
_entity_poly.pdbx_seq_one_letter_code
_entity_poly.pdbx_strand_id
1 'polypeptide(L)'
;DLLPLGSLVKGEVRDLARHLGVPERIVAKPPSAGLWAGQTDEAEMGLTYEQLDAYLLTGAAPPAVKARVDALHATSAHKRALPRIAPKPGA
;
A
#
# COMPACT_ATOMS: atom_id res chain seq x y z
N ASP A 1 -15.67 -7.28 -5.20
CA ASP A 1 -15.90 -7.65 -6.61
C ASP A 1 -14.62 -7.82 -7.42
N LEU A 2 -13.74 -6.84 -7.67
CA LEU A 2 -12.42 -7.10 -8.31
C LEU A 2 -11.33 -6.13 -7.82
N LEU A 3 -10.05 -6.50 -7.97
CA LEU A 3 -8.87 -5.67 -7.63
C LEU A 3 -7.91 -5.55 -8.83
N PRO A 4 -8.21 -4.69 -9.82
CA PRO A 4 -7.45 -4.62 -11.08
C PRO A 4 -6.00 -4.13 -10.91
N LEU A 5 -5.70 -3.44 -9.81
CA LEU A 5 -4.36 -2.92 -9.49
C LEU A 5 -3.69 -3.70 -8.35
N GLY A 6 -4.27 -4.83 -7.91
CA GLY A 6 -3.88 -5.50 -6.67
C GLY A 6 -2.45 -6.07 -6.65
N SER A 7 -1.82 -6.21 -7.82
CA SER A 7 -0.45 -6.71 -7.97
C SER A 7 0.57 -5.63 -8.33
N LEU A 8 0.15 -4.36 -8.45
CA LEU A 8 1.04 -3.29 -8.87
C LEU A 8 1.64 -2.54 -7.67
N VAL A 9 2.91 -2.19 -7.77
CA VAL A 9 3.56 -1.23 -6.86
C VAL A 9 3.21 0.21 -7.26
N LYS A 10 3.53 1.19 -6.41
CA LYS A 10 3.05 2.57 -6.64
C LYS A 10 3.66 3.20 -7.90
N GLY A 11 4.92 2.92 -8.19
CA GLY A 11 5.61 3.31 -9.40
C GLY A 11 4.88 2.81 -10.66
N GLU A 12 4.54 1.53 -10.71
CA GLU A 12 3.82 0.92 -11.82
C GLU A 12 2.42 1.54 -12.01
N VAL A 13 1.73 1.89 -10.93
CA VAL A 13 0.45 2.61 -11.01
C VAL A 13 0.64 4.00 -11.64
N ARG A 14 1.72 4.72 -11.30
CA ARG A 14 2.03 6.03 -11.91
C ARG A 14 2.40 5.87 -13.39
N ASP A 15 3.16 4.85 -13.75
CA ASP A 15 3.55 4.59 -15.13
C ASP A 15 2.35 4.21 -16.00
N LEU A 16 1.47 3.35 -15.49
CA LEU A 16 0.21 3.03 -16.15
C LEU A 16 -0.67 4.27 -16.34
N ALA A 17 -0.76 5.13 -15.32
CA ALA A 17 -1.53 6.38 -15.42
C ALA A 17 -0.98 7.32 -16.51
N ARG A 18 0.35 7.47 -16.62
CA ARG A 18 0.97 8.25 -17.70
C ARG A 18 0.71 7.65 -19.07
N HIS A 19 0.83 6.32 -19.20
CA HIS A 19 0.53 5.61 -20.44
C HIS A 19 -0.91 5.85 -20.91
N LEU A 20 -1.86 5.92 -19.97
CA LEU A 20 -3.27 6.20 -20.24
C LEU A 20 -3.60 7.70 -20.42
N GLY A 21 -2.60 8.59 -20.37
CA GLY A 21 -2.80 10.03 -20.56
C GLY A 21 -3.44 10.75 -19.37
N VAL A 22 -3.34 10.21 -18.16
CA VAL A 22 -3.81 10.90 -16.95
C VAL A 22 -2.99 12.19 -16.74
N PRO A 23 -3.64 13.35 -16.48
CA PRO A 23 -2.93 14.61 -16.28
C PRO A 23 -1.82 14.53 -15.22
N GLU A 24 -0.65 15.11 -15.48
CA GLU A 24 0.51 15.05 -14.57
C GLU A 24 0.20 15.61 -13.18
N ARG A 25 -0.67 16.62 -13.09
CA ARG A 25 -1.13 17.17 -11.80
C ARG A 25 -1.83 16.14 -10.90
N ILE A 26 -2.37 15.06 -11.47
CA ILE A 26 -2.98 13.94 -10.74
C ILE A 26 -1.90 12.91 -10.40
N VAL A 27 -1.05 12.55 -11.38
CA VAL A 27 0.03 11.55 -11.23
C VAL A 27 1.07 12.00 -10.20
N ALA A 28 1.45 13.28 -10.20
CA ALA A 28 2.46 13.85 -9.32
C ALA A 28 1.93 14.29 -7.94
N LYS A 29 0.60 14.34 -7.76
CA LYS A 29 0.01 14.75 -6.48
C LYS A 29 0.50 13.81 -5.36
N PRO A 30 0.92 14.34 -4.19
CA PRO A 30 1.20 13.51 -3.02
C PRO A 30 0.01 12.60 -2.70
N PRO A 31 0.20 11.27 -2.59
CA PRO A 31 -0.87 10.36 -2.23
C PRO A 31 -1.44 10.70 -0.85
N SER A 32 -2.76 10.63 -0.74
CA SER A 32 -3.51 11.04 0.44
C SER A 32 -4.86 10.31 0.46
N ALA A 33 -5.26 9.84 1.65
CA ALA A 33 -6.59 9.32 1.93
C ALA A 33 -7.65 10.45 2.08
N GLY A 34 -7.23 11.71 2.17
CA GLY A 34 -8.12 12.87 2.24
C GLY A 34 -8.94 12.98 3.52
N LEU A 35 -8.49 12.33 4.61
CA LEU A 35 -9.22 12.30 5.89
C LEU A 35 -9.12 13.61 6.67
N TRP A 36 -8.03 14.38 6.50
CA TRP A 36 -7.87 15.73 7.02
C TRP A 36 -6.91 16.57 6.16
N ALA A 37 -6.92 17.89 6.37
CA ALA A 37 -6.09 18.82 5.61
C ALA A 37 -4.60 18.56 5.85
N GLY A 38 -3.82 18.46 4.75
CA GLY A 38 -2.38 18.22 4.80
C GLY A 38 -1.96 16.77 5.07
N GLN A 39 -2.90 15.83 5.19
CA GLN A 39 -2.59 14.40 5.30
C GLN A 39 -1.86 13.91 4.04
N THR A 40 -0.83 13.08 4.24
CA THR A 40 -0.20 12.31 3.17
C THR A 40 0.07 10.90 3.67
N ASP A 41 -0.04 9.93 2.77
CA ASP A 41 0.12 8.52 3.14
C ASP A 41 1.55 8.22 3.59
N GLU A 42 2.56 8.85 2.97
CA GLU A 42 3.97 8.68 3.35
C GLU A 42 4.28 9.20 4.76
N ALA A 43 3.67 10.32 5.17
CA ALA A 43 3.82 10.84 6.52
C ALA A 43 3.17 9.93 7.57
N GLU A 44 2.02 9.33 7.28
CA GLU A 44 1.34 8.40 8.19
C GLU A 44 2.06 7.05 8.29
N MET A 45 2.50 6.52 7.14
CA MET A 45 3.23 5.27 7.11
C MET A 45 4.62 5.42 7.72
N GLY A 46 5.23 6.61 7.65
CA GLY A 46 6.60 6.87 8.09
C GLY A 46 7.65 6.28 7.14
N LEU A 47 7.31 6.15 5.85
CA LEU A 47 8.16 5.65 4.77
C LEU A 47 7.65 6.19 3.44
N THR A 48 8.53 6.27 2.44
CA THR A 48 8.13 6.68 1.08
C THR A 48 7.61 5.50 0.26
N TYR A 49 6.82 5.80 -0.78
CA TYR A 49 6.43 4.77 -1.74
C TYR A 49 7.62 4.20 -2.49
N GLU A 50 8.66 4.99 -2.75
CA GLU A 50 9.89 4.48 -3.38
C GLU A 50 10.57 3.41 -2.51
N GLN A 51 10.64 3.63 -1.19
CA GLN A 51 11.16 2.65 -0.24
C GLN A 51 10.29 1.39 -0.18
N LEU A 52 8.97 1.55 -0.19
CA LEU A 52 8.03 0.42 -0.19
C LEU A 52 8.15 -0.41 -1.48
N ASP A 53 8.14 0.25 -2.63
CA ASP A 53 8.24 -0.38 -3.94
C ASP A 53 9.56 -1.15 -4.08
N ALA A 54 10.69 -0.54 -3.69
CA ALA A 54 11.99 -1.19 -3.70
C ALA A 54 11.99 -2.47 -2.84
N TYR A 55 11.41 -2.40 -1.64
CA TYR A 55 11.32 -3.55 -0.75
C TYR A 55 10.42 -4.66 -1.32
N LEU A 56 9.25 -4.31 -1.89
CA LEU A 56 8.33 -5.28 -2.46
C LEU A 56 8.89 -5.98 -3.70
N LEU A 57 9.65 -5.25 -4.54
CA LEU A 57 10.22 -5.79 -5.78
C LEU A 57 11.49 -6.61 -5.56
N THR A 58 12.35 -6.20 -4.62
CA THR A 58 13.70 -6.76 -4.50
C THR A 58 13.95 -7.49 -3.17
N GLY A 59 13.10 -7.25 -2.16
CA GLY A 59 13.34 -7.67 -0.78
C GLY A 59 14.42 -6.86 -0.05
N ALA A 60 15.09 -5.91 -0.72
CA ALA A 60 16.14 -5.07 -0.14
C ALA A 60 15.58 -3.72 0.31
N ALA A 61 15.87 -3.35 1.56
CA ALA A 61 15.60 -2.04 2.13
C ALA A 61 16.48 -1.82 3.37
N PRO A 62 16.68 -0.56 3.81
CA PRO A 62 17.31 -0.29 5.10
C PRO A 62 16.57 -1.04 6.23
N PRO A 63 17.28 -1.53 7.28
CA PRO A 63 16.67 -2.33 8.33
C PRO A 63 15.43 -1.69 8.98
N ALA A 64 15.45 -0.36 9.17
CA ALA A 64 14.33 0.38 9.73
C ALA A 64 13.09 0.35 8.82
N VAL A 65 13.27 0.50 7.51
CA VAL A 65 12.17 0.44 6.52
C VAL A 65 11.59 -0.97 6.49
N LYS A 66 12.45 -2.00 6.40
CA LYS A 66 12.01 -3.40 6.43
C LYS A 66 11.19 -3.69 7.68
N ALA A 67 11.70 -3.35 8.86
CA ALA A 67 11.00 -3.56 10.12
C ALA A 67 9.64 -2.84 10.16
N ARG A 68 9.57 -1.61 9.63
CA ARG A 68 8.34 -0.84 9.56
C ARG A 68 7.31 -1.47 8.62
N VAL A 69 7.71 -1.86 7.40
CA VAL A 69 6.82 -2.53 6.44
C VAL A 69 6.32 -3.85 7.00
N ASP A 70 7.21 -4.67 7.57
CA ASP A 70 6.84 -5.96 8.16
C ASP A 70 5.86 -5.81 9.32
N ALA A 71 6.06 -4.81 10.18
CA ALA A 71 5.15 -4.50 11.29
C ALA A 71 3.76 -4.04 10.78
N LEU A 72 3.72 -3.14 9.80
CA LEU A 72 2.46 -2.70 9.18
C LEU A 72 1.74 -3.87 8.49
N HIS A 73 2.48 -4.75 7.81
CA HIS A 73 1.93 -5.94 7.19
C HIS A 73 1.35 -6.89 8.25
N ALA A 74 2.10 -7.21 9.31
CA ALA A 74 1.66 -8.13 10.36
C ALA A 74 0.40 -7.62 11.08
N THR A 75 0.40 -6.36 11.52
CA THR A 75 -0.73 -5.75 12.25
C THR A 75 -2.01 -5.65 11.43
N SER A 76 -1.90 -5.54 10.10
CA SER A 76 -3.03 -5.45 9.18
C SER A 76 -3.48 -6.80 8.59
N ALA A 77 -2.93 -7.93 9.04
CA ALA A 77 -3.23 -9.25 8.48
C ALA A 77 -4.73 -9.57 8.43
N HIS A 78 -5.49 -9.16 9.45
CA HIS A 78 -6.95 -9.34 9.52
C HIS A 78 -7.71 -8.63 8.40
N LYS A 79 -7.15 -7.58 7.77
CA LYS A 79 -7.77 -6.87 6.65
C LYS A 79 -7.65 -7.63 5.32
N ARG A 80 -6.74 -8.61 5.26
CA ARG A 80 -6.47 -9.44 4.06
C ARG A 80 -7.02 -10.87 4.20
N ALA A 81 -7.57 -11.21 5.35
CA ALA A 81 -8.18 -12.51 5.62
C ALA A 81 -9.70 -12.38 5.66
N LEU A 82 -10.41 -13.47 5.37
CA LEU A 82 -11.85 -13.54 5.63
C LEU A 82 -12.11 -13.43 7.15
N PRO A 83 -13.26 -12.87 7.55
CA PRO A 83 -13.66 -12.85 8.96
C PRO A 83 -13.59 -14.24 9.57
N ARG A 84 -13.15 -14.32 10.82
CA ARG A 84 -13.13 -15.59 11.55
C ARG A 84 -14.57 -16.08 11.72
N ILE A 85 -14.83 -17.29 11.25
CA ILE A 85 -16.12 -17.95 11.45
C ILE A 85 -16.04 -18.70 12.78
N ALA A 86 -16.99 -18.46 13.67
CA ALA A 86 -17.07 -19.20 14.92
C ALA A 86 -17.32 -20.69 14.63
N PRO A 87 -16.61 -21.62 15.30
CA PRO A 87 -16.89 -23.04 15.16
C PRO A 87 -18.33 -23.32 15.59
N LYS A 88 -19.02 -24.19 14.86
CA LYS A 88 -20.38 -24.60 15.20
C LYS A 88 -20.32 -25.48 16.47
N PRO A 89 -21.10 -25.20 17.52
CA PRO A 89 -21.12 -26.07 18.70
C PRO A 89 -21.50 -27.51 18.31
N GLY A 90 -20.65 -28.47 18.65
CA GLY A 90 -20.89 -29.90 18.43
C GLY A 90 -20.44 -30.48 17.07
N ALA A 91 -19.61 -29.76 16.30
CA ALA A 91 -18.84 -30.32 15.19
C ALA A 91 -17.43 -30.73 15.63
#